data_AF-A0A938HKS2-F1
#
_entry.id   AF-A0A938HKS2-F1
#
_cell.length_a   1.000
_cell.length_b   1.000
_cell.length_c   1.000
_cell.angle_alpha   90.00
_cell.angle_beta   90.00
_cell.angle_gamma   90.00
#
_symmetry.space_group_name_H-M   'P 1'
#
loop_
_entity.id
_entity.type
_entity.pdbx_description
1 polymer ?
#
loop_
_entity_poly.entity_id
_entity_poly.type
_entity_poly.pdbx_seq_one_letter_code
_entity_poly.pdbx_strand_id
1 'polypeptide(L)'
;MSSDAWADSWPFPPPPDPPTFPIRRRRRKTPVAGAGGAPELNPRQERFCELYVATGNAAEAARGAGYSERAARFQGHRLLKDARVRARLDTLRTALADKIDAGLILGRLENLYRLAERDGVYGSAARILLLMARMIGVDHSCSAMYLRSPERRPEPPLPSAVEVCKAWLAEHGPAPFPRRPEADDPDIYGMDIDLPDPPAPKSPDSGEGGAP
;
A
#
# COMPACT_ATOMS: atom_id res chain seq x y z
N MET A 1 3.52 59.90 27.66
CA MET A 1 2.91 58.67 27.15
C MET A 1 3.74 57.52 27.69
N SER A 2 3.27 56.98 28.82
CA SER A 2 3.88 55.86 29.54
C SER A 2 3.90 54.61 28.67
N SER A 3 5.06 54.00 28.51
CA SER A 3 5.16 52.55 28.35
C SER A 3 5.98 52.04 29.51
N ASP A 4 5.45 50.99 30.14
CA ASP A 4 6.11 50.15 31.14
C ASP A 4 6.04 50.57 32.62
N ALA A 5 4.86 51.02 33.06
CA ALA A 5 4.52 51.10 34.50
C ALA A 5 4.15 49.73 35.13
N TRP A 6 4.17 48.63 34.37
CA TRP A 6 3.86 47.28 34.86
C TRP A 6 5.09 46.50 35.34
N ALA A 7 6.31 47.01 35.07
CA ALA A 7 7.57 46.33 35.42
C ALA A 7 7.93 46.45 36.92
N ASP A 8 7.44 47.47 37.62
CA ASP A 8 7.77 47.73 39.04
C ASP A 8 6.93 46.91 40.04
N SER A 9 5.99 46.08 39.58
CA SER A 9 5.12 45.25 40.44
C SER A 9 5.41 43.75 40.36
N TRP A 10 6.48 43.33 39.69
CA TRP A 10 6.84 41.91 39.57
C TRP A 10 7.75 41.47 40.74
N PRO A 11 7.37 40.45 41.54
CA PRO A 11 8.09 40.09 42.78
C PRO A 11 9.35 39.24 42.52
N PHE A 12 9.80 39.10 41.28
CA PHE A 12 10.93 38.27 40.90
C PHE A 12 12.06 39.15 40.31
N PRO A 13 13.31 38.99 40.79
CA PRO A 13 14.45 39.70 40.20
C PRO A 13 14.58 39.35 38.71
N PRO A 14 15.01 40.29 37.85
CA PRO A 14 15.21 40.03 36.43
C PRO A 14 16.17 38.84 36.26
N PRO A 15 15.93 37.94 35.30
CA PRO A 15 16.80 36.79 35.08
C PRO A 15 18.22 37.28 34.78
N PRO A 16 19.26 36.59 35.29
CA PRO A 16 20.63 36.95 35.00
C PRO A 16 20.86 36.93 33.48
N ASP A 17 21.68 37.86 32.99
CA ASP A 17 22.00 37.94 31.57
C ASP A 17 22.45 36.57 31.05
N PRO A 18 21.89 36.09 29.92
CA PRO A 18 22.25 34.79 29.39
C PRO A 18 23.75 34.79 29.05
N PRO A 19 24.48 33.69 29.35
CA PRO A 19 25.90 33.61 29.05
C PRO A 19 26.12 33.88 27.56
N THR A 20 26.98 34.87 27.26
CA THR A 20 27.30 35.26 25.88
C THR A 20 28.14 34.17 25.24
N PHE A 21 27.50 33.17 24.64
CA PHE A 21 28.19 32.22 23.78
C PHE A 21 28.56 32.90 22.46
N PRO A 22 29.83 32.91 22.03
CA PRO A 22 30.19 33.45 20.72
C PRO A 22 29.47 32.64 19.64
N ILE A 23 28.59 33.29 18.87
CA ILE A 23 27.89 32.65 17.75
C ILE A 23 28.92 32.23 16.71
N ARG A 24 29.36 30.96 16.76
CA ARG A 24 30.16 30.36 15.69
C ARG A 24 29.30 30.28 14.44
N ARG A 25 29.44 31.25 13.53
CA ARG A 25 28.83 31.16 12.19
C ARG A 25 29.36 29.90 11.51
N ARG A 26 28.50 28.87 11.37
CA ARG A 26 28.86 27.66 10.60
C ARG A 26 29.37 28.11 9.23
N ARG A 27 30.55 27.63 8.85
CA ARG A 27 31.16 27.87 7.54
C ARG A 27 30.15 27.44 6.48
N ARG A 28 29.54 28.40 5.78
CA ARG A 28 28.64 28.09 4.67
C ARG A 28 29.50 27.44 3.59
N LYS A 29 29.19 26.20 3.22
CA LYS A 29 29.85 25.50 2.11
C LYS A 29 29.53 26.28 0.83
N THR A 30 30.56 26.75 0.15
CA THR A 30 30.46 27.48 -1.12
C THR A 30 29.71 26.66 -2.16
N PRO A 31 28.78 27.25 -2.94
CA PRO A 31 28.16 26.55 -4.05
C PRO A 31 29.20 26.40 -5.16
N VAL A 32 29.36 25.18 -5.66
CA VAL A 32 30.20 24.88 -6.82
C VAL A 32 29.50 25.46 -8.06
N ALA A 33 30.10 26.50 -8.65
CA ALA A 33 29.71 27.03 -9.94
C ALA A 33 30.22 26.08 -11.04
N GLY A 34 29.32 25.64 -11.92
CA GLY A 34 29.63 24.83 -13.10
C GLY A 34 28.68 25.23 -14.22
N ALA A 35 29.25 25.81 -15.27
CA ALA A 35 28.60 26.49 -16.38
C ALA A 35 27.86 25.56 -17.36
N GLY A 36 26.78 26.09 -17.96
CA GLY A 36 26.37 25.73 -19.32
C GLY A 36 24.95 25.18 -19.49
N GLY A 37 23.98 26.07 -19.73
CA GLY A 37 22.96 25.88 -20.80
C GLY A 37 21.94 24.74 -20.68
N ALA A 38 21.50 24.39 -19.48
CA ALA A 38 20.27 23.62 -19.20
C ALA A 38 19.88 23.99 -17.74
N PRO A 39 18.61 23.85 -17.29
CA PRO A 39 18.22 24.30 -15.95
C PRO A 39 19.22 23.78 -14.91
N GLU A 40 20.03 24.67 -14.34
CA GLU A 40 21.27 24.32 -13.62
C GLU A 40 20.98 23.31 -12.50
N LEU A 41 21.19 22.04 -12.84
CA LEU A 41 21.16 20.92 -11.93
C LEU A 41 22.59 20.56 -11.60
N ASN A 42 22.84 20.39 -10.31
CA ASN A 42 24.12 19.89 -9.83
C ASN A 42 24.36 18.50 -10.48
N PRO A 43 25.61 18.14 -10.86
CA PRO A 43 25.91 16.80 -11.40
C PRO A 43 25.40 15.66 -10.51
N ARG A 44 25.32 15.86 -9.19
CA ARG A 44 24.74 14.90 -8.26
C ARG A 44 23.22 14.79 -8.34
N GLN A 45 22.53 15.88 -8.68
CA GLN A 45 21.08 15.88 -8.91
C GLN A 45 20.74 15.24 -10.25
N GLU A 46 21.55 15.49 -11.28
CA GLU A 46 21.40 14.85 -12.59
C GLU A 46 21.52 13.32 -12.47
N ARG A 47 22.59 12.84 -11.83
CA ARG A 47 22.78 11.40 -11.58
C ARG A 47 21.68 10.80 -10.70
N PHE A 48 21.11 11.59 -9.79
CA PHE A 48 19.94 11.17 -9.02
C PHE A 48 18.71 10.99 -9.93
N CYS A 49 18.45 11.92 -10.86
CA CYS A 49 17.33 11.82 -11.79
C CYS A 49 17.44 10.56 -12.66
N GLU A 50 18.61 10.29 -13.24
CA GLU A 50 18.86 9.10 -14.06
C GLU A 50 18.58 7.80 -13.29
N LEU A 51 19.16 7.66 -12.11
CA LEU A 51 18.98 6.49 -11.26
C LEU A 51 17.54 6.34 -10.75
N TYR A 52 16.85 7.45 -10.51
CA TYR A 52 15.46 7.42 -10.05
C TYR A 52 14.51 6.94 -11.15
N VAL A 53 14.73 7.33 -12.41
CA VAL A 53 13.93 6.82 -13.54
C VAL A 53 14.14 5.32 -13.74
N ALA A 54 15.35 4.80 -13.49
CA ALA A 54 15.65 3.38 -13.61
C ALA A 54 15.09 2.53 -12.45
N THR A 55 15.20 3.01 -11.21
CA THR A 55 14.88 2.21 -10.00
C THR A 55 13.51 2.49 -9.39
N GLY A 56 12.95 3.68 -9.62
CA GLY A 56 11.71 4.14 -8.96
C GLY A 56 11.86 4.37 -7.44
N ASN A 57 13.06 4.22 -6.87
CA ASN A 57 13.29 4.31 -5.43
C ASN A 57 14.18 5.51 -5.08
N ALA A 58 13.60 6.49 -4.38
CA ALA A 58 14.29 7.73 -4.00
C ALA A 58 15.51 7.51 -3.11
N ALA A 59 15.46 6.52 -2.21
CA ALA A 59 16.55 6.26 -1.27
C ALA A 59 17.72 5.57 -1.98
N GLU A 60 17.43 4.64 -2.87
CA GLU A 60 18.42 3.92 -3.65
C GLU A 60 19.10 4.82 -4.70
N ALA A 61 18.30 5.61 -5.41
CA ALA A 61 18.81 6.61 -6.34
C ALA A 61 19.73 7.64 -5.64
N ALA A 62 19.38 8.09 -4.43
CA ALA A 62 20.22 9.01 -3.66
C ALA A 62 21.55 8.36 -3.22
N ARG A 63 21.55 7.07 -2.85
CA ARG A 63 22.80 6.35 -2.54
C ARG A 63 23.69 6.25 -3.77
N GLY A 64 23.14 5.84 -4.91
CA GLY A 64 23.90 5.73 -6.16
C GLY A 64 24.38 7.08 -6.71
N ALA A 65 23.71 8.18 -6.39
CA ALA A 65 24.14 9.54 -6.73
C ALA A 65 25.23 10.11 -5.80
N GLY A 66 25.66 9.36 -4.77
CA GLY A 66 26.73 9.76 -3.87
C GLY A 66 26.28 10.65 -2.69
N TYR A 67 25.01 10.57 -2.29
CA TYR A 67 24.55 11.13 -1.01
C TYR A 67 24.86 10.17 0.15
N SER A 68 24.98 10.72 1.36
CA SER A 68 25.21 9.92 2.57
C SER A 68 24.11 8.88 2.74
N GLU A 69 24.50 7.61 2.91
CA GLU A 69 23.58 6.49 3.07
C GLU A 69 22.60 6.69 4.23
N ARG A 70 23.09 7.19 5.37
CA ARG A 70 22.26 7.49 6.55
C ARG A 70 21.18 8.54 6.26
N ALA A 71 21.45 9.47 5.34
CA ALA A 71 20.54 10.55 4.98
C ALA A 71 19.82 10.33 3.64
N ALA A 72 20.08 9.22 2.93
CA ALA A 72 19.65 9.03 1.56
C ALA A 72 18.12 9.06 1.40
N ARG A 73 17.39 8.47 2.36
CA ARG A 73 15.91 8.52 2.40
C ARG A 73 15.38 9.96 2.47
N PHE A 74 15.90 10.76 3.41
CA PHE A 74 15.48 12.15 3.60
C PHE A 74 15.91 13.05 2.44
N GLN A 75 17.14 12.87 1.94
CA GLN A 75 17.66 13.63 0.81
C GLN A 75 16.90 13.30 -0.47
N GLY A 76 16.62 12.03 -0.76
CA GLY A 76 15.82 11.62 -1.91
C GLY A 76 14.43 12.26 -1.90
N HIS A 77 13.72 12.20 -0.76
CA HIS A 77 12.41 12.84 -0.65
C HIS A 77 12.48 14.37 -0.77
N ARG A 78 13.55 15.00 -0.27
CA ARG A 78 13.76 16.45 -0.44
C ARG A 78 14.01 16.81 -1.90
N LEU A 79 14.86 16.05 -2.60
CA LEU A 79 15.17 16.25 -4.01
C LEU A 79 13.92 16.12 -4.89
N LEU A 80 13.03 15.19 -4.59
CA LEU A 80 11.74 15.07 -5.30
C LEU A 80 10.80 16.26 -5.08
N LYS A 81 11.03 17.09 -4.06
CA LYS A 81 10.27 18.34 -3.85
C LYS A 81 10.84 19.53 -4.59
N ASP A 82 12.11 19.46 -4.99
CA ASP A 82 12.76 20.55 -5.73
C ASP A 82 12.19 20.64 -7.15
N ALA A 83 11.69 21.82 -7.51
CA ALA A 83 11.04 22.05 -8.82
C ALA A 83 11.97 21.75 -10.02
N ARG A 84 13.27 22.01 -9.88
CA ARG A 84 14.27 21.74 -10.93
C ARG A 84 14.43 20.24 -11.19
N VAL A 85 14.49 19.45 -10.12
CA VAL A 85 14.63 17.99 -10.20
C VAL A 85 13.36 17.39 -10.80
N ARG A 86 12.17 17.88 -10.42
CA ARG A 86 10.90 17.45 -11.03
C ARG A 86 10.86 17.73 -12.53
N ALA A 87 11.19 18.95 -12.95
CA ALA A 87 11.20 19.31 -14.38
C ALA A 87 12.12 18.39 -15.19
N ARG A 88 13.29 18.03 -14.63
CA ARG A 88 14.21 17.09 -15.28
C ARG A 88 13.66 15.67 -15.32
N LEU A 89 13.07 15.19 -14.23
CA LEU A 89 12.40 13.89 -14.18
C LEU A 89 11.29 13.80 -15.22
N ASP A 90 10.50 14.86 -15.39
CA ASP A 90 9.43 14.89 -16.36
C ASP A 90 9.99 14.85 -17.79
N THR A 91 11.08 15.57 -18.07
CA THR A 91 11.77 15.48 -19.38
C THR A 91 12.31 14.07 -19.66
N LEU A 92 12.88 13.41 -18.64
CA LEU A 92 13.35 12.02 -18.79
C LEU A 92 12.19 11.04 -19.01
N ARG A 93 11.05 11.27 -18.34
CA ARG A 93 9.84 10.46 -18.49
C ARG A 93 9.22 10.63 -19.87
N THR A 94 9.12 11.85 -20.38
CA THR A 94 8.60 12.09 -21.74
C THR A 94 9.53 11.46 -22.78
N ALA A 95 10.85 11.63 -22.64
CA ALA A 95 11.81 10.99 -23.54
C ALA A 95 11.77 9.46 -23.50
N LEU A 96 11.35 8.86 -22.36
CA LEU A 96 11.12 7.43 -22.27
C LEU A 96 9.77 7.03 -22.87
N ALA A 97 8.73 7.83 -22.64
CA ALA A 97 7.40 7.62 -23.21
C ALA A 97 7.44 7.67 -24.74
N ASP A 98 8.19 8.61 -25.33
CA ASP A 98 8.38 8.72 -26.78
C ASP A 98 9.04 7.48 -27.39
N LYS A 99 9.85 6.74 -26.61
CA LYS A 99 10.47 5.49 -27.04
C LYS A 99 9.54 4.29 -26.93
N ILE A 100 8.51 4.37 -26.10
CA ILE A 100 7.56 3.28 -25.90
C ILE A 100 6.43 3.47 -26.90
N ASP A 101 6.42 2.66 -27.94
CA ASP A 101 5.33 2.66 -28.92
C ASP A 101 4.02 2.20 -28.25
N ALA A 102 3.04 3.10 -28.19
CA ALA A 102 1.70 2.81 -27.67
C ALA A 102 1.04 1.66 -28.45
N GLY A 103 1.32 1.51 -29.74
CA GLY A 103 0.84 0.40 -30.57
C GLY A 103 1.37 -0.96 -30.08
N LEU A 104 2.64 -1.01 -29.65
CA LEU A 104 3.22 -2.23 -29.08
C LEU A 104 2.54 -2.63 -27.77
N ILE A 105 2.22 -1.65 -26.91
CA ILE A 105 1.50 -1.93 -25.65
C ILE A 105 0.09 -2.43 -25.96
N LEU A 106 -0.63 -1.79 -26.89
CA LEU A 106 -1.97 -2.23 -27.31
C LEU A 106 -1.96 -3.67 -27.82
N GLY A 107 -1.03 -4.01 -28.72
CA GLY A 107 -0.89 -5.38 -29.23
C GLY A 107 -0.55 -6.39 -28.13
N ARG A 108 0.28 -6.00 -27.15
CA ARG A 108 0.57 -6.87 -25.99
C ARG A 108 -0.65 -7.10 -25.12
N LEU A 109 -1.44 -6.06 -24.86
CA LEU A 109 -2.68 -6.16 -24.11
C LEU A 109 -3.70 -7.03 -24.86
N GLU A 110 -3.76 -6.96 -26.19
CA GLU A 110 -4.69 -7.77 -27.01
C GLU A 110 -4.40 -9.26 -26.86
N ASN A 111 -3.11 -9.62 -26.89
CA ASN A 111 -2.69 -10.99 -26.64
C ASN A 111 -3.07 -11.47 -25.24
N LEU A 112 -2.92 -10.63 -24.21
CA LEU A 112 -3.33 -10.98 -22.84
C LEU A 112 -4.85 -11.11 -22.71
N TYR A 113 -5.61 -10.28 -23.40
CA TYR A 113 -7.06 -10.37 -23.42
C TYR A 113 -7.54 -11.70 -24.01
N ARG A 114 -7.00 -12.10 -25.17
CA ARG A 114 -7.32 -13.39 -25.80
C ARG A 114 -6.98 -14.59 -24.91
N LEU A 115 -5.84 -14.53 -24.20
CA LEU A 115 -5.45 -15.55 -23.24
C LEU A 115 -6.42 -15.60 -22.05
N ALA A 116 -6.80 -14.44 -21.50
CA ALA A 116 -7.73 -14.36 -20.38
C ALA A 116 -9.15 -14.85 -20.75
N GLU A 117 -9.63 -14.59 -21.98
CA GLU A 117 -10.89 -15.14 -22.48
C GLU A 117 -10.82 -16.67 -22.62
N ARG A 118 -9.74 -17.20 -23.19
CA ARG A 118 -9.54 -18.64 -23.33
C ARG A 118 -9.56 -19.36 -21.98
N ASP A 119 -8.92 -18.76 -20.98
CA ASP A 119 -8.80 -19.34 -19.64
C ASP A 119 -10.03 -19.01 -18.76
N GLY A 120 -11.02 -18.25 -19.26
CA GLY A 120 -12.26 -17.91 -18.57
C GLY A 120 -12.11 -16.91 -17.42
N VAL A 121 -10.98 -16.20 -17.32
CA VAL A 121 -10.70 -15.24 -16.24
C VAL A 121 -11.13 -13.83 -16.63
N TYR A 122 -12.44 -13.60 -16.58
CA TYR A 122 -13.05 -12.33 -17.02
C TYR A 122 -12.63 -11.11 -16.19
N GLY A 123 -12.23 -11.29 -14.93
CA GLY A 123 -11.74 -10.19 -14.09
C GLY A 123 -10.44 -9.57 -14.61
N SER A 124 -9.58 -10.37 -15.23
CA SER A 124 -8.37 -9.90 -15.90
C SER A 124 -8.71 -9.28 -17.26
N ALA A 125 -9.58 -9.93 -18.04
CA ALA A 125 -10.03 -9.44 -19.34
C ALA A 125 -10.66 -8.04 -19.27
N ALA A 126 -11.55 -7.80 -18.29
CA ALA A 126 -12.20 -6.49 -18.09
C ALA A 126 -11.19 -5.37 -17.77
N ARG A 127 -10.16 -5.67 -16.95
CA ARG A 127 -9.09 -4.70 -16.65
C ARG A 127 -8.23 -4.41 -17.87
N ILE A 128 -7.91 -5.44 -18.65
CA ILE A 128 -7.11 -5.30 -19.87
C ILE A 128 -7.85 -4.40 -20.87
N LEU A 129 -9.15 -4.65 -21.08
CA LEU A 129 -10.00 -3.86 -21.96
C LEU A 129 -10.11 -2.39 -21.49
N LEU A 130 -10.23 -2.17 -20.18
CA LEU A 130 -10.21 -0.83 -19.60
C LEU A 130 -8.88 -0.09 -19.85
N LEU A 131 -7.74 -0.79 -19.70
CA LEU A 131 -6.42 -0.21 -19.95
C LEU A 131 -6.24 0.17 -21.42
N MET A 132 -6.70 -0.67 -22.36
CA MET A 132 -6.70 -0.34 -23.78
C MET A 132 -7.55 0.89 -24.09
N ALA A 133 -8.78 0.96 -23.56
CA ALA A 133 -9.69 2.09 -23.75
C ALA A 133 -9.06 3.41 -23.30
N ARG A 134 -8.37 3.39 -22.15
CA ARG A 134 -7.64 4.56 -21.62
C ARG A 134 -6.47 4.98 -22.51
N MET A 135 -5.74 4.04 -23.12
CA MET A 135 -4.62 4.38 -24.00
C MET A 135 -5.06 4.93 -25.35
N ILE A 136 -6.22 4.50 -25.86
CA ILE A 136 -6.80 5.00 -27.11
C ILE A 136 -7.36 6.43 -26.92
N GLY A 137 -7.45 6.91 -25.67
CA GLY A 137 -8.12 8.18 -25.38
C GLY A 137 -9.63 8.07 -25.57
N VAL A 138 -10.18 6.85 -25.43
CA VAL A 138 -11.62 6.70 -25.21
C VAL A 138 -11.85 7.12 -23.75
N ASP A 139 -11.74 8.42 -23.51
CA ASP A 139 -11.87 9.01 -22.20
C ASP A 139 -13.32 8.87 -21.80
N HIS A 140 -13.54 7.95 -20.89
CA HIS A 140 -14.79 7.86 -20.22
C HIS A 140 -14.84 9.02 -19.21
N SER A 141 -15.39 10.17 -19.63
CA SER A 141 -16.34 10.87 -18.74
C SER A 141 -17.43 9.90 -18.24
N CYS A 142 -17.53 8.72 -18.86
CA CYS A 142 -18.23 7.51 -18.46
C CYS A 142 -17.61 6.71 -17.28
N SER A 143 -16.53 7.16 -16.60
CA SER A 143 -16.12 6.53 -15.32
C SER A 143 -17.12 6.82 -14.21
N ALA A 144 -17.95 7.88 -14.37
CA ALA A 144 -19.12 8.13 -13.54
C ALA A 144 -20.33 7.23 -13.91
N MET A 145 -20.33 6.58 -15.08
CA MET A 145 -21.45 5.76 -15.55
C MET A 145 -21.24 4.27 -15.23
N TYR A 146 -20.02 3.73 -15.36
CA TYR A 146 -19.77 2.29 -15.13
C TYR A 146 -19.37 1.90 -13.69
N LEU A 147 -19.09 2.87 -12.81
CA LEU A 147 -19.09 2.65 -11.35
C LEU A 147 -20.39 3.08 -10.68
N ARG A 148 -21.42 3.45 -11.45
CA ARG A 148 -22.79 3.27 -10.99
C ARG A 148 -23.12 1.84 -11.38
N SER A 149 -23.04 0.92 -10.42
CA SER A 149 -23.67 -0.41 -10.54
C SER A 149 -24.97 -0.22 -11.33
N PRO A 150 -25.29 -1.06 -12.34
CA PRO A 150 -26.61 -1.00 -12.96
C PRO A 150 -27.56 -0.95 -11.78
N GLU A 151 -28.40 0.09 -11.73
CA GLU A 151 -29.30 0.32 -10.61
C GLU A 151 -29.80 -1.05 -10.19
N ARG A 152 -29.41 -1.51 -8.99
CA ARG A 152 -30.14 -2.60 -8.36
C ARG A 152 -31.55 -2.04 -8.43
N ARG A 153 -32.39 -2.54 -9.36
CA ARG A 153 -33.84 -2.45 -9.18
C ARG A 153 -34.00 -2.79 -7.71
N PRO A 154 -34.61 -1.94 -6.88
CA PRO A 154 -34.72 -2.25 -5.47
C PRO A 154 -35.29 -3.65 -5.42
N GLU A 155 -34.45 -4.63 -5.09
CA GLU A 155 -34.94 -5.98 -4.93
C GLU A 155 -35.93 -5.81 -3.78
N PRO A 156 -37.18 -6.26 -3.95
CA PRO A 156 -38.10 -6.25 -2.83
C PRO A 156 -37.32 -6.87 -1.66
N PRO A 157 -37.32 -6.24 -0.47
CA PRO A 157 -36.46 -6.67 0.62
C PRO A 157 -36.60 -8.17 0.75
N LEU A 158 -35.52 -8.91 0.51
CA LEU A 158 -35.57 -10.36 0.55
C LEU A 158 -36.14 -10.71 1.93
N PRO A 159 -37.21 -11.51 2.00
CA PRO A 159 -37.78 -11.89 3.28
C PRO A 159 -36.65 -12.48 4.11
N SER A 160 -36.54 -12.07 5.37
CA SER A 160 -35.47 -12.55 6.23
C SER A 160 -35.49 -14.08 6.26
N ALA A 161 -34.35 -14.74 6.47
CA ALA A 161 -34.32 -16.20 6.57
C ALA A 161 -35.36 -16.75 7.58
N VAL A 162 -35.71 -15.94 8.59
CA VAL A 162 -36.77 -16.22 9.57
C VAL A 162 -38.17 -16.16 8.96
N GLU A 163 -38.45 -15.20 8.08
CA GLU A 163 -39.74 -15.07 7.40
C GLU A 163 -39.95 -16.17 6.35
N VAL A 164 -38.90 -16.54 5.63
CA VAL A 164 -38.92 -17.69 4.69
C VAL A 164 -39.17 -18.99 5.45
N CYS A 165 -38.48 -19.21 6.57
CA CYS A 165 -38.71 -20.40 7.42
C CYS A 165 -40.13 -20.42 8.01
N LYS A 166 -40.64 -19.28 8.48
CA LYS A 166 -42.02 -19.18 9.01
C LYS A 166 -43.08 -19.45 7.94
N ALA A 167 -42.88 -18.93 6.73
CA ALA A 167 -43.78 -19.19 5.60
C ALA A 167 -43.77 -20.67 5.21
N TRP A 168 -42.58 -21.28 5.12
CA TRP A 168 -42.45 -22.71 4.83
C TRP A 168 -43.10 -23.59 5.91
N LEU A 169 -42.89 -23.27 7.19
CA LEU A 169 -43.51 -23.96 8.34
C LEU A 169 -45.05 -23.81 8.39
N ALA A 170 -45.59 -22.69 7.90
CA ALA A 170 -47.02 -22.47 7.84
C ALA A 170 -47.71 -23.33 6.77
N GLU A 171 -47.02 -23.60 5.66
CA GLU A 171 -47.54 -24.43 4.56
C GLU A 171 -47.29 -25.93 4.76
N HIS A 172 -46.13 -26.31 5.31
CA HIS A 172 -45.69 -27.71 5.39
C HIS A 172 -45.74 -28.30 6.80
N GLY A 173 -46.02 -27.48 7.83
CA GLY A 173 -45.91 -27.86 9.24
C GLY A 173 -44.45 -28.04 9.69
N PRO A 174 -44.18 -28.14 11.01
CA PRO A 174 -42.86 -28.52 11.47
C PRO A 174 -42.53 -29.92 10.95
N ALA A 175 -41.38 -30.06 10.29
CA ALA A 175 -40.88 -31.37 9.89
C ALA A 175 -40.91 -32.31 11.11
N PRO A 176 -41.40 -33.55 10.97
CA PRO A 176 -41.39 -34.49 12.08
C PRO A 176 -39.92 -34.68 12.49
N PHE A 177 -39.57 -34.24 13.70
CA PHE A 177 -38.28 -34.55 14.27
C PHE A 177 -38.16 -36.07 14.31
N PRO A 178 -37.08 -36.68 13.78
CA PRO A 178 -36.86 -38.10 13.97
C PRO A 178 -36.82 -38.34 15.47
N ARG A 179 -37.73 -39.20 15.98
CA ARG A 179 -37.71 -39.58 17.39
C ARG A 179 -36.31 -40.11 17.68
N ARG A 180 -35.68 -39.58 18.73
CA ARG A 180 -34.41 -40.10 19.23
C ARG A 180 -34.60 -41.61 19.45
N PRO A 181 -33.77 -42.50 18.88
CA PRO A 181 -33.89 -43.92 19.18
C PRO A 181 -33.76 -44.10 20.69
N GLU A 182 -34.67 -44.88 21.27
CA GLU A 182 -34.71 -45.18 22.71
C GLU A 182 -33.40 -45.86 23.11
N ALA A 183 -32.86 -45.48 24.26
CA ALA A 183 -31.47 -45.74 24.67
C ALA A 183 -31.13 -47.20 25.01
N ASP A 184 -32.02 -48.16 24.71
CA ASP A 184 -31.92 -49.55 25.12
C ASP A 184 -31.74 -50.52 23.93
N ASP A 185 -31.29 -50.03 22.76
CA ASP A 185 -30.96 -50.89 21.62
C ASP A 185 -29.49 -51.34 21.71
N PRO A 186 -29.19 -52.61 22.06
CA PRO A 186 -27.84 -53.07 22.38
C PRO A 186 -26.90 -53.16 21.16
N ASP A 187 -27.41 -52.94 19.95
CA ASP A 187 -26.65 -53.13 18.71
C ASP A 187 -25.96 -51.86 18.17
N ILE A 188 -26.07 -50.72 18.88
CA ILE A 188 -25.51 -49.43 18.39
C ILE A 188 -23.97 -49.38 18.40
N TYR A 189 -23.30 -50.22 19.20
CA TYR A 189 -21.82 -50.27 19.26
C TYR A 189 -21.23 -51.61 18.76
N GLY A 190 -21.82 -52.19 17.72
CA GLY A 190 -21.30 -53.39 17.04
C GLY A 190 -20.34 -53.10 15.88
N MET A 191 -19.37 -52.18 16.04
CA MET A 191 -18.26 -52.06 15.09
C MET A 191 -16.94 -51.93 15.84
N ASP A 192 -16.19 -53.04 15.84
CA ASP A 192 -14.76 -53.07 16.18
C ASP A 192 -13.99 -52.20 15.18
N ILE A 193 -13.81 -50.93 15.53
CA ILE A 193 -12.92 -50.04 14.78
C ILE A 193 -11.55 -50.16 15.45
N ASP A 194 -10.64 -50.92 14.83
CA ASP A 194 -9.22 -50.97 15.17
C ASP A 194 -8.62 -49.55 15.09
N LEU A 195 -8.50 -48.90 16.26
CA LEU A 195 -7.90 -47.59 16.39
C LEU A 195 -6.39 -47.77 16.62
N PRO A 196 -5.51 -47.19 15.79
CA PRO A 196 -4.06 -47.34 15.98
C PRO A 196 -3.62 -46.66 17.29
N ASP A 197 -2.71 -47.33 18.02
CA ASP A 197 -2.21 -46.87 19.32
C ASP A 197 -1.63 -45.44 19.25
N PRO A 198 -1.96 -44.58 20.22
CA PRO A 198 -1.46 -43.21 20.24
C PRO A 198 0.06 -43.16 20.48
N PRO A 199 0.79 -42.23 19.86
CA PRO A 199 2.24 -42.14 20.05
C PRO A 199 2.59 -41.70 21.48
N ALA A 200 3.62 -42.36 22.04
CA ALA A 200 4.05 -42.16 23.42
C ALA A 200 4.48 -40.71 23.73
N PRO A 201 4.19 -40.19 24.94
CA PRO A 201 4.54 -38.82 25.32
C PRO A 201 6.05 -38.65 25.50
N LYS A 202 6.60 -37.56 24.95
CA LYS A 202 8.01 -37.17 25.14
C LYS A 202 8.25 -36.81 26.61
N SER A 203 9.23 -37.46 27.21
CA SER A 203 9.65 -37.25 28.61
C SER A 203 10.08 -35.79 28.86
N PRO A 204 9.78 -35.23 30.04
CA PRO A 204 10.18 -33.87 30.37
C PRO A 204 11.69 -33.78 30.63
N ASP A 205 12.29 -32.77 30.01
CA ASP A 205 13.67 -32.34 30.21
C ASP A 205 13.87 -31.88 31.67
N SER A 206 14.39 -32.77 32.51
CA SER A 206 14.81 -32.45 33.88
C SER A 206 16.27 -32.01 33.85
N GLY A 207 16.47 -30.70 33.86
CA GLY A 207 17.76 -30.10 34.15
C GLY A 207 18.06 -30.12 35.65
N GLU A 208 19.15 -30.78 36.02
CA GLU A 208 20.00 -30.62 37.23
C GLU A 208 21.24 -31.47 36.89
N GLY A 209 22.50 -31.04 36.91
CA GLY A 209 23.19 -29.99 37.62
C GLY A 209 24.51 -30.61 38.10
N GLY A 210 25.65 -29.94 37.84
CA GLY A 210 26.86 -30.11 38.65
C GLY A 210 27.98 -31.01 38.10
N ALA A 211 29.15 -30.40 37.96
CA ALA A 211 30.48 -30.98 37.75
C ALA A 211 30.93 -31.84 38.97
N PRO A 212 32.15 -32.42 39.03
CA PRO A 212 33.46 -31.77 38.81
C PRO A 212 34.22 -32.20 37.55
#